data_AF-A0A957SFS6-F1
#
_entry.id   AF-A0A957SFS6-F1
#
_cell.length_a   1.000
_cell.length_b   1.000
_cell.length_c   1.000
_cell.angle_alpha   90.00
_cell.angle_beta   90.00
_cell.angle_gamma   90.00
#
_symmetry.space_group_name_H-M   'P 1'
#
loop_
_entity.id
_entity.type
_entity.pdbx_description
1 polymer ?
#
loop_
_entity_poly.entity_id
_entity_poly.type
_entity_poly.pdbx_seq_one_letter_code
_entity_poly.pdbx_strand_id
1 'polypeptide(L)'
;WPRRGDAYIYDYATDTLTYALINLETGQVDAKQETQFVQLPLTEGEIARALDIAYADEALRTKLAALFFAVSGEPLRDLSQLNVKAFVFRADSIPEDLNGAARQCGLHRCAQLLIFTHDDVAFEMQPIVDLSFGQVVQVLGQ
;
A
#
# COMPACT_ATOMS: atom_id res chain seq x y z
N TRP A 1 34.73 -14.31 -2.57
CA TRP A 1 33.88 -13.12 -2.80
C TRP A 1 33.29 -12.74 -1.46
N PRO A 2 33.45 -11.48 -1.03
CA PRO A 2 33.00 -11.08 0.29
C PRO A 2 31.47 -11.08 0.34
N ARG A 3 30.88 -11.41 1.49
CA ARG A 3 29.41 -11.47 1.63
C ARG A 3 28.80 -10.07 1.48
N ARG A 4 27.72 -9.97 0.71
CA ARG A 4 27.01 -8.72 0.44
C ARG A 4 25.53 -8.85 0.74
N GLY A 5 24.91 -7.75 1.16
CA GLY A 5 23.47 -7.61 1.31
C GLY A 5 22.99 -6.33 0.66
N ASP A 6 21.81 -6.39 0.05
CA ASP A 6 21.12 -5.24 -0.51
C ASP A 6 20.10 -4.72 0.49
N ALA A 7 20.11 -3.41 0.75
CA ALA A 7 19.12 -2.74 1.56
C ALA A 7 18.38 -1.69 0.72
N TYR A 8 17.06 -1.68 0.87
CA TYR A 8 16.17 -0.72 0.23
C TYR A 8 15.37 -0.01 1.30
N ILE A 9 15.45 1.32 1.33
CA ILE A 9 14.81 2.15 2.35
C ILE A 9 14.03 3.23 1.63
N TYR A 10 12.73 3.31 1.89
CA TYR A 10 11.88 4.38 1.36
C TYR A 10 11.67 5.45 2.42
N ASP A 11 11.93 6.70 2.06
CA ASP A 11 11.61 7.88 2.88
C ASP A 11 10.32 8.54 2.37
N TYR A 12 9.26 8.45 3.18
CA TYR A 12 7.95 9.01 2.87
C TYR A 12 7.90 10.54 2.89
N ALA A 13 8.85 11.20 3.58
CA ALA A 13 8.86 12.66 3.65
C ALA A 13 9.40 13.30 2.36
N THR A 14 10.26 12.56 1.64
CA THR A 14 10.97 13.04 0.45
C THR A 14 10.66 12.21 -0.81
N ASP A 15 9.81 11.19 -0.68
CA ASP A 15 9.47 10.22 -1.73
C ASP A 15 10.70 9.63 -2.42
N THR A 16 11.73 9.31 -1.63
CA THR A 16 13.04 8.86 -2.11
C THR A 16 13.30 7.43 -1.68
N LEU A 17 13.66 6.58 -2.63
CA LEU A 17 14.20 5.26 -2.41
C LEU A 17 15.72 5.34 -2.33
N THR A 18 16.26 4.89 -1.21
CA THR A 18 17.70 4.62 -1.03
C THR A 18 17.97 3.14 -1.24
N TYR A 19 18.87 2.84 -2.18
CA TYR A 19 19.54 1.55 -2.31
C TYR A 19 20.91 1.61 -1.64
N ALA A 20 21.28 0.59 -0.87
CA ALA A 20 22.61 0.44 -0.30
C ALA A 20 23.12 -1.01 -0.45
N LEU A 21 24.35 -1.14 -0.95
CA LEU A 21 25.09 -2.40 -0.97
C LEU A 21 26.00 -2.47 0.26
N ILE A 22 25.76 -3.46 1.11
CA ILE A 22 26.42 -3.57 2.42
C ILE A 22 27.39 -4.74 2.42
N ASN A 23 28.63 -4.50 2.84
CA ASN A 23 29.58 -5.54 3.19
C ASN A 23 29.20 -6.16 4.53
N LEU A 24 28.77 -7.42 4.53
CA LEU A 24 28.27 -8.08 5.73
C LEU A 24 29.38 -8.52 6.69
N GLU A 25 30.65 -8.52 6.26
CA GLU A 25 31.80 -8.85 7.10
C GLU A 25 32.29 -7.63 7.88
N THR A 26 32.28 -6.45 7.25
CA THR A 26 32.77 -5.20 7.85
C THR A 26 31.66 -4.28 8.36
N GLY A 27 30.41 -4.51 7.95
CA GLY A 27 29.28 -3.63 8.20
C GLY A 27 29.31 -2.32 7.41
N GLN A 28 30.23 -2.16 6.45
CA GLN A 28 30.37 -0.93 5.67
C GLN A 28 29.42 -0.92 4.46
N VAL A 29 29.00 0.28 4.06
CA VAL A 29 28.27 0.50 2.81
C VAL A 29 29.27 0.70 1.68
N ASP A 30 29.31 -0.24 0.73
CA ASP A 30 30.20 -0.18 -0.43
C ASP A 30 29.65 0.74 -1.53
N ALA A 31 28.33 0.81 -1.66
CA ALA A 31 27.64 1.65 -2.63
C ALA A 31 26.30 2.14 -2.07
N LYS A 32 25.93 3.38 -2.42
CA LYS A 32 24.64 3.98 -2.08
C LYS A 32 24.10 4.71 -3.32
N GLN A 33 22.81 4.56 -3.58
CA GLN A 33 22.11 5.30 -4.63
C GLN A 33 20.76 5.79 -4.11
N GLU A 34 20.39 7.01 -4.46
CA GLU A 34 19.08 7.59 -4.17
C GLU A 34 18.33 7.81 -5.48
N THR A 35 17.04 7.51 -5.49
CA THR A 35 16.18 7.66 -6.66
C THR A 35 14.75 7.96 -6.25
N GLN A 36 14.04 8.72 -7.07
CA GLN A 36 12.61 8.97 -6.93
C GLN A 36 11.86 8.23 -8.05
N PHE A 37 10.54 8.12 -7.93
CA PHE A 37 9.64 7.48 -8.92
C PHE A 37 9.83 5.96 -9.10
N VAL A 38 10.71 5.33 -8.31
CA VAL A 38 10.85 3.88 -8.25
C VAL A 38 9.99 3.34 -7.13
N GLN A 39 9.02 2.51 -7.48
CA GLN A 39 8.08 1.92 -6.53
C GLN A 39 8.32 0.41 -6.43
N LEU A 40 9.17 0.01 -5.48
CA LEU A 40 9.39 -1.40 -5.16
C LEU A 40 8.13 -2.03 -4.55
N PRO A 41 7.98 -3.37 -4.60
CA PRO A 41 6.89 -4.08 -3.94
C PRO A 41 6.67 -3.62 -2.50
N LEU A 42 5.42 -3.61 -2.06
CA LEU A 42 5.06 -3.24 -0.69
C LEU A 42 5.62 -4.27 0.30
N THR A 43 6.13 -3.77 1.42
CA THR A 43 6.47 -4.63 2.57
C THR A 43 5.22 -5.02 3.35
N GLU A 44 5.27 -6.09 4.15
CA GLU A 44 4.15 -6.49 5.02
C GLU A 44 3.69 -5.35 5.95
N GLY A 45 4.63 -4.56 6.47
CA GLY A 45 4.33 -3.39 7.29
C GLY A 45 3.58 -2.29 6.54
N GLU A 46 3.85 -2.12 5.25
CA GLU A 46 3.12 -1.17 4.41
C GLU A 46 1.71 -1.63 4.08
N ILE A 47 1.53 -2.93 3.86
CA ILE A 47 0.21 -3.52 3.64
C ILE A 47 -0.67 -3.33 4.88
N ALA A 48 -0.13 -3.63 6.07
CA ALA A 48 -0.83 -3.42 7.34
C ALA A 48 -1.17 -1.93 7.56
N ARG A 49 -0.19 -1.04 7.37
CA ARG A 49 -0.40 0.41 7.48
C ARG A 49 -1.47 0.92 6.51
N ALA A 50 -1.47 0.45 5.26
CA ALA A 50 -2.46 0.87 4.27
C ALA A 50 -3.88 0.43 4.69
N LEU A 51 -4.02 -0.79 5.21
CA LEU A 51 -5.30 -1.29 5.74
C LEU A 51 -5.79 -0.45 6.93
N ASP A 52 -4.88 -0.13 7.88
CA ASP A 52 -5.21 0.73 9.03
C ASP A 52 -5.71 2.11 8.60
N ILE A 53 -5.04 2.74 7.63
CA ILE A 53 -5.45 4.04 7.07
C ILE A 53 -6.83 3.91 6.40
N ALA A 54 -7.06 2.88 5.59
CA ALA A 54 -8.33 2.66 4.92
C ALA A 54 -9.48 2.43 5.91
N TYR A 55 -9.23 1.76 7.02
CA TYR A 55 -10.24 1.50 8.06
C TYR A 55 -10.48 2.70 8.99
N ALA A 56 -9.51 3.60 9.11
CA ALA A 56 -9.65 4.85 9.84
C ALA A 56 -10.58 5.85 9.11
N ASP A 57 -10.73 5.72 7.78
CA ASP A 57 -11.70 6.49 7.00
C ASP A 57 -13.13 6.02 7.28
N GLU A 58 -13.97 6.92 7.81
CA GLU A 58 -15.32 6.58 8.27
C GLU A 58 -16.25 6.12 7.14
N ALA A 59 -16.15 6.75 5.96
CA ALA A 59 -16.99 6.42 4.83
C ALA A 59 -16.65 5.03 4.28
N LEU A 60 -15.36 4.73 4.16
CA LEU A 60 -14.85 3.41 3.78
C LEU A 60 -15.22 2.36 4.82
N ARG A 61 -15.01 2.61 6.11
CA ARG A 61 -15.37 1.67 7.18
C ARG A 61 -16.85 1.31 7.12
N THR A 62 -17.72 2.29 6.92
CA THR A 62 -19.17 2.07 6.80
C THR A 62 -19.51 1.22 5.57
N LYS A 63 -18.93 1.53 4.41
CA LYS A 63 -19.13 0.76 3.18
C LYS A 63 -18.61 -0.66 3.31
N LEU A 64 -17.44 -0.83 3.91
CA LEU A 64 -16.80 -2.12 4.14
C LEU A 64 -17.62 -3.01 5.07
N ALA A 65 -18.16 -2.45 6.16
CA ALA A 65 -19.06 -3.16 7.06
C ALA A 65 -20.33 -3.62 6.36
N ALA A 66 -20.91 -2.80 5.47
CA ALA A 66 -22.08 -3.15 4.69
C ALA A 66 -21.78 -4.28 3.68
N LEU A 67 -20.66 -4.22 2.96
CA LEU A 67 -20.23 -5.28 2.04
C LEU A 67 -19.94 -6.59 2.76
N PHE A 68 -19.24 -6.52 3.90
CA PHE A 68 -18.97 -7.69 4.72
C PHE A 68 -20.27 -8.34 5.21
N PHE A 69 -21.24 -7.56 5.68
CA PHE A 69 -22.55 -8.09 6.10
C PHE A 69 -23.32 -8.71 4.93
N ALA A 70 -23.30 -8.08 3.76
CA ALA A 70 -23.97 -8.59 2.57
C ALA A 70 -23.41 -9.95 2.11
N VAL A 71 -22.10 -10.17 2.28
CA VAL A 71 -21.43 -11.43 1.90
C VAL A 71 -21.52 -12.49 2.98
N SER A 72 -21.33 -12.13 4.25
CA SER A 72 -21.18 -13.09 5.35
C SER A 72 -22.44 -13.31 6.19
N GLY A 73 -23.38 -12.36 6.18
CA GLY A 73 -24.53 -12.32 7.08
C GLY A 73 -24.21 -11.85 8.52
N GLU A 74 -22.96 -11.55 8.84
CA GLU A 74 -22.49 -11.15 10.17
C GLU A 74 -21.93 -9.71 10.17
N PRO A 75 -21.99 -8.98 11.30
CA PRO A 75 -21.39 -7.66 11.39
C PRO A 75 -19.85 -7.75 11.39
N LEU A 76 -19.19 -6.81 10.71
CA LEU A 76 -17.75 -6.60 10.79
C LEU A 76 -17.40 -5.97 12.14
N ARG A 77 -16.67 -6.69 12.99
CA ARG A 77 -16.30 -6.27 14.36
C ARG A 77 -14.87 -5.76 14.42
N ASP A 78 -13.97 -6.41 13.70
CA ASP A 78 -12.57 -6.04 13.62
C ASP A 78 -11.94 -6.49 12.29
N LEU A 79 -10.78 -5.92 11.99
CA LEU A 79 -10.06 -6.14 10.73
C LEU A 79 -9.51 -7.57 10.60
N SER A 80 -9.38 -8.35 11.67
CA SER A 80 -8.90 -9.74 11.59
C SER A 80 -9.89 -10.66 10.90
N GLN A 81 -11.12 -10.20 10.64
CA GLN A 81 -12.13 -10.90 9.83
C GLN A 81 -11.94 -10.68 8.32
N LEU A 82 -11.00 -9.83 7.93
CA LEU A 82 -10.71 -9.50 6.54
C LEU A 82 -9.31 -9.95 6.16
N ASN A 83 -9.19 -10.41 4.93
CA ASN A 83 -7.90 -10.59 4.28
C ASN A 83 -7.64 -9.42 3.32
N VAL A 84 -6.36 -9.10 3.13
CA VAL A 84 -5.94 -8.03 2.24
C VAL A 84 -4.80 -8.51 1.36
N LYS A 85 -4.89 -8.19 0.08
CA LYS A 85 -3.77 -8.12 -0.84
C LYS A 85 -3.61 -6.66 -1.23
N ALA A 86 -2.38 -6.19 -1.35
CA ALA A 86 -2.11 -4.84 -1.77
C ALA A 86 -1.08 -4.82 -2.88
N PHE A 87 -1.24 -3.83 -3.76
CA PHE A 87 -0.37 -3.62 -4.91
C PHE A 87 0.15 -2.19 -4.86
N VAL A 88 1.37 -1.99 -5.33
CA VAL A 88 1.86 -0.64 -5.62
C VAL A 88 0.93 -0.02 -6.66
N PHE A 89 0.40 1.16 -6.35
CA PHE A 89 -0.41 1.92 -7.30
C PHE A 89 0.39 3.07 -7.88
N ARG A 90 0.34 3.20 -9.21
CA ARG A 90 0.88 4.35 -9.95
C ARG A 90 -0.23 4.94 -10.79
N ALA A 91 -0.22 6.26 -10.95
CA ALA A 91 -1.24 6.95 -11.72
C ALA A 91 -1.27 6.53 -13.20
N ASP A 92 -0.14 6.08 -13.74
CA ASP A 92 -0.02 5.56 -15.12
C ASP A 92 -0.49 4.10 -15.27
N SER A 93 -0.89 3.42 -14.19
CA SER A 93 -1.36 2.04 -14.22
C SER A 93 -2.80 1.87 -14.74
N ILE A 94 -3.62 2.94 -14.73
CA ILE A 94 -4.99 2.90 -15.27
C ILE A 94 -5.25 4.09 -16.20
N PRO A 95 -6.05 3.92 -17.27
CA PRO A 95 -6.15 4.93 -18.31
C PRO A 95 -6.88 6.21 -17.90
N GLU A 96 -8.01 6.13 -17.17
CA GLU A 96 -8.86 7.30 -16.88
C GLU A 96 -9.57 7.21 -15.50
N ASP A 97 -10.16 8.32 -15.06
CA ASP A 97 -10.91 8.55 -13.79
C ASP A 97 -10.12 8.75 -12.49
N LEU A 98 -8.84 9.12 -12.55
CA LEU A 98 -8.10 9.52 -11.33
C LEU A 98 -8.40 10.95 -10.89
N ASN A 99 -8.67 11.14 -9.60
CA ASN A 99 -8.75 12.46 -9.00
C ASN A 99 -7.35 13.08 -8.83
N GLY A 100 -7.29 14.36 -8.42
CA GLY A 100 -6.02 15.07 -8.31
C GLY A 100 -5.01 14.46 -7.33
N ALA A 101 -5.48 13.85 -6.24
CA ALA A 101 -4.63 13.22 -5.23
C ALA A 101 -4.06 11.89 -5.75
N ALA A 102 -4.90 11.03 -6.34
CA ALA A 102 -4.45 9.76 -6.89
C ALA A 102 -3.51 9.91 -8.10
N ARG A 103 -3.56 11.05 -8.81
CA ARG A 103 -2.57 11.39 -9.86
C ARG A 103 -1.15 11.61 -9.34
N GLN A 104 -0.96 11.82 -8.04
CA GLN A 104 0.39 11.92 -7.43
C GLN A 104 1.01 10.55 -7.16
N CYS A 105 0.23 9.46 -7.25
CA CYS A 105 0.73 8.11 -7.03
C CYS A 105 1.77 7.72 -8.08
N GLY A 106 2.94 7.25 -7.63
CA GLY A 106 4.12 7.04 -8.45
C GLY A 106 5.22 8.03 -8.13
N LEU A 107 4.87 9.29 -7.83
CA LEU A 107 5.72 10.17 -7.01
C LEU A 107 5.54 9.75 -5.55
N HIS A 108 4.32 9.89 -5.01
CA HIS A 108 3.98 9.39 -3.69
C HIS A 108 3.89 7.87 -3.69
N ARG A 109 4.18 7.26 -2.54
CA ARG A 109 4.06 5.82 -2.36
C ARG A 109 2.60 5.46 -2.09
N CYS A 110 1.93 4.93 -3.10
CA CYS A 110 0.52 4.52 -2.98
C CYS A 110 0.35 3.00 -3.01
N ALA A 111 -0.65 2.52 -2.27
CA ALA A 111 -1.10 1.15 -2.25
C ALA A 111 -2.56 1.05 -2.72
N GLN A 112 -2.85 0.18 -3.68
CA GLN A 112 -4.21 -0.25 -4.02
C GLN A 112 -4.52 -1.51 -3.23
N LEU A 113 -5.62 -1.49 -2.48
CA LEU A 113 -6.07 -2.59 -1.64
C LEU A 113 -7.12 -3.42 -2.35
N LEU A 114 -6.92 -4.73 -2.36
CA LEU A 114 -7.92 -5.74 -2.66
C LEU A 114 -8.29 -6.43 -1.33
N ILE A 115 -9.48 -6.11 -0.84
CA ILE A 115 -9.99 -6.64 0.43
C ILE A 115 -10.97 -7.77 0.12
N PHE A 116 -10.87 -8.86 0.88
CA PHE A 116 -11.69 -10.05 0.70
C PHE A 116 -11.99 -10.72 2.03
N THR A 117 -13.04 -11.54 2.06
CA THR A 117 -13.40 -12.33 3.24
C THR A 117 -12.45 -13.52 3.42
N HIS A 118 -12.59 -14.24 4.54
CA HIS A 118 -11.88 -15.49 4.78
C HIS A 118 -12.22 -16.59 3.77
N ASP A 119 -13.41 -16.53 3.19
CA ASP A 119 -13.90 -17.45 2.16
C ASP A 119 -13.52 -16.98 0.73
N ASP A 120 -12.48 -16.14 0.62
CA ASP A 120 -11.93 -15.62 -0.64
C ASP A 120 -12.92 -14.82 -1.51
N VAL A 121 -13.97 -14.25 -0.91
CA VAL A 121 -14.90 -13.36 -1.63
C VAL A 121 -14.35 -11.94 -1.64
N ALA A 122 -13.88 -11.49 -2.81
CA ALA A 122 -13.38 -10.14 -3.02
C ALA A 122 -14.48 -9.10 -3.02
N PHE A 123 -14.22 -7.98 -2.35
CA PHE A 123 -15.09 -6.81 -2.41
C PHE A 123 -14.82 -6.01 -3.70
N GLU A 124 -15.88 -5.49 -4.30
CA GLU A 124 -15.78 -4.70 -5.54
C GLU A 124 -15.00 -3.40 -5.32
N MET A 125 -15.09 -2.83 -4.11
CA MET A 125 -14.38 -1.61 -3.76
C MET A 125 -12.88 -1.86 -3.53
N GLN A 126 -12.04 -1.06 -4.19
CA GLN A 126 -10.59 -1.15 -4.08
C GLN A 126 -10.00 0.22 -3.72
N PRO A 127 -9.78 0.49 -2.41
CA PRO A 127 -9.19 1.73 -1.95
C PRO A 127 -7.76 1.92 -2.49
N ILE A 128 -7.44 3.14 -2.90
CA ILE A 128 -6.08 3.62 -3.15
C ILE A 128 -5.70 4.49 -1.96
N VAL A 129 -4.63 4.09 -1.27
CA VAL A 129 -4.10 4.74 -0.07
C VAL A 129 -2.75 5.37 -0.42
N ASP A 130 -2.59 6.64 -0.10
CA ASP A 130 -1.30 7.34 -0.14
C ASP A 130 -0.60 7.13 1.21
N LEU A 131 0.47 6.34 1.22
CA LEU A 131 1.26 6.05 2.43
C LEU A 131 2.15 7.22 2.83
N SER A 132 2.53 8.08 1.87
CA SER A 132 3.34 9.28 2.12
C SER A 132 2.54 10.33 2.90
N PHE A 133 1.25 10.49 2.57
CA PHE A 133 0.34 11.41 3.28
C PHE A 133 -0.53 10.76 4.35
N GLY A 134 -0.63 9.43 4.37
CA GLY A 134 -1.41 8.69 5.37
C GLY A 134 -2.92 8.82 5.19
N GLN A 135 -3.41 8.83 3.94
CA GLN A 135 -4.83 9.04 3.64
C GLN A 135 -5.32 8.16 2.49
N VAL A 136 -6.62 7.90 2.44
CA VAL A 136 -7.27 7.33 1.26
C VAL A 136 -7.41 8.44 0.23
N VAL A 137 -6.85 8.22 -0.96
CA VAL A 137 -6.91 9.22 -2.03
C VAL A 137 -8.06 8.96 -2.99
N GLN A 138 -8.42 7.70 -3.23
CA GLN A 138 -9.51 7.35 -4.13
C GLN A 138 -10.00 5.92 -3.84
N VAL A 139 -11.20 5.57 -4.28
CA VAL A 139 -11.73 4.20 -4.22
C VAL A 139 -12.16 3.82 -5.63
N LEU A 140 -11.60 2.72 -6.16
CA LEU A 140 -12.04 2.15 -7.43
C LEU A 140 -13.21 1.18 -7.20
N GLY A 141 -14.01 0.92 -8.24
CA GLY A 141 -15.19 0.05 -8.14
C GLY A 141 -16.31 0.65 -7.29
N GLN A 142 -16.48 1.99 -7.38
CA GLN A 142 -17.67 2.67 -6.89
C GLN A 142 -18.71 2.82 -7.98
#